data_AF-A0A5N8HJY4-F1
#
_entry.id   AF-A0A5N8HJY4-F1
#
_cell.length_a   1.000
_cell.length_b   1.000
_cell.length_c   1.000
_cell.angle_alpha   90.00
_cell.angle_beta   90.00
_cell.angle_gamma   90.00
#
_symmetry.space_group_name_H-M   'P 1'
#
loop_
_entity.id
_entity.type
_entity.pdbx_description
1 polymer ?
#
loop_
_entity_poly.entity_id
_entity_poly.type
_entity_poly.pdbx_seq_one_letter_code
_entity_poly.pdbx_strand_id
1 'polypeptide(L)'
;GNQLFMNDVFLKRLFAVSITSSGNPPTFSLTPEGRLTARNADISGHISANSGTLNNVVIAENCTIKGTLRAENIIGDVVKTHNVSLPDLRAAGEHRHATERTVTVIDDQSFDRNIVIPPVFYSGIIYKGSDGDGATSICTLTVSVNDRVVFSKTSSIGTRRTSGGYPVQEDTIYPGSSTPFSYFMRMASGGGDVRIKFRIEVIYYGTAPGFMTTGIQITTMKASASGFVES
;
A
#
# COMPACT_ATOMS: atom_id res chain seq x y z
N GLY A 1 -45.23 24.04 -48.52
CA GLY A 1 -43.99 23.25 -48.46
C GLY A 1 -42.86 24.21 -48.71
N ASN A 2 -41.92 24.33 -47.77
CA ASN A 2 -40.99 25.48 -47.73
C ASN A 2 -39.52 25.03 -47.60
N GLN A 3 -39.11 23.91 -48.22
CA GLN A 3 -37.72 23.45 -48.11
C GLN A 3 -36.81 24.30 -49.00
N LEU A 4 -35.88 25.01 -48.36
CA LEU A 4 -34.89 25.91 -48.94
C LEU A 4 -33.51 25.25 -48.89
N PHE A 5 -32.73 25.31 -49.97
CA PHE A 5 -31.35 24.82 -50.05
C PHE A 5 -30.39 26.03 -50.05
N MET A 6 -29.33 26.02 -49.24
CA MET A 6 -28.37 27.12 -49.08
C MET A 6 -26.94 26.61 -49.31
N ASN A 7 -26.01 27.47 -49.76
CA ASN A 7 -24.62 27.13 -50.11
C ASN A 7 -23.61 27.90 -49.22
N ASP A 8 -22.52 27.22 -48.87
CA ASP A 8 -21.57 27.55 -47.78
C ASP A 8 -20.80 28.88 -47.96
N VAL A 9 -20.91 29.54 -49.12
CA VAL A 9 -20.30 30.86 -49.35
C VAL A 9 -21.05 31.99 -48.63
N PHE A 10 -22.34 31.81 -48.28
CA PHE A 10 -23.23 32.93 -47.94
C PHE A 10 -23.66 33.04 -46.47
N LEU A 11 -23.77 31.94 -45.73
CA LEU A 11 -24.32 32.04 -44.39
C LEU A 11 -23.23 32.29 -43.35
N LYS A 12 -23.21 33.49 -42.79
CA LYS A 12 -22.37 33.81 -41.63
C LYS A 12 -23.09 33.64 -40.30
N ARG A 13 -24.42 33.81 -40.30
CA ARG A 13 -25.25 33.71 -39.09
C ARG A 13 -26.61 33.13 -39.43
N LEU A 14 -27.06 32.20 -38.60
CA LEU A 14 -28.38 31.58 -38.63
C LEU A 14 -29.20 32.10 -37.44
N PHE A 15 -30.41 32.63 -37.70
CA PHE A 15 -31.40 33.02 -36.68
C PHE A 15 -32.62 32.10 -36.79
N ALA A 16 -32.92 31.32 -35.76
CA ALA A 16 -34.02 30.32 -35.74
C ALA A 16 -34.67 30.18 -34.35
N VAL A 17 -35.97 29.82 -34.32
CA VAL A 17 -36.76 29.58 -33.08
C VAL A 17 -36.53 28.18 -32.50
N SER A 18 -36.30 27.20 -33.37
CA SER A 18 -36.01 25.82 -33.02
C SER A 18 -35.32 25.09 -34.15
N ILE A 19 -34.57 24.03 -33.81
CA ILE A 19 -33.86 23.17 -34.77
C ILE A 19 -34.05 21.70 -34.35
N THR A 20 -34.39 20.82 -35.31
CA THR A 20 -34.66 19.38 -35.07
C THR A 20 -34.10 18.52 -36.20
N SER A 21 -33.45 17.40 -35.86
CA SER A 21 -32.96 16.40 -36.83
C SER A 21 -34.07 15.48 -37.37
N SER A 22 -33.91 14.92 -38.56
CA SER A 22 -34.94 14.13 -39.26
C SER A 22 -35.25 12.73 -38.73
N GLY A 23 -34.49 12.19 -37.76
CA GLY A 23 -34.71 10.84 -37.20
C GLY A 23 -35.98 10.71 -36.35
N ASN A 24 -36.58 9.51 -36.32
CA ASN A 24 -37.70 9.17 -35.42
C ASN A 24 -37.32 7.99 -34.49
N PRO A 25 -36.95 8.24 -33.22
CA PRO A 25 -36.87 9.55 -32.56
C PRO A 25 -35.63 10.38 -32.96
N PRO A 26 -35.59 11.70 -32.69
CA PRO A 26 -34.47 12.57 -33.07
C PRO A 26 -33.20 12.36 -32.23
N THR A 27 -32.02 12.74 -32.77
CA THR A 27 -30.72 12.67 -32.06
C THR A 27 -30.30 13.99 -31.40
N PHE A 28 -30.82 15.13 -31.89
CA PHE A 28 -30.51 16.49 -31.41
C PHE A 28 -31.74 17.42 -31.50
N SER A 29 -31.90 18.31 -30.50
CA SER A 29 -32.86 19.42 -30.55
C SER A 29 -32.47 20.65 -29.70
N LEU A 30 -32.89 21.85 -30.16
CA LEU A 30 -32.88 23.12 -29.42
C LEU A 30 -34.27 23.77 -29.44
N THR A 31 -34.74 24.17 -28.25
CA THR A 31 -36.11 24.64 -28.01
C THR A 31 -36.18 26.14 -27.71
N PRO A 32 -37.37 26.79 -27.85
CA PRO A 32 -37.52 28.24 -27.62
C PRO A 32 -37.17 28.69 -26.19
N GLU A 33 -37.34 27.81 -25.20
CA GLU A 33 -37.04 28.05 -23.78
C GLU A 33 -35.56 27.82 -23.41
N GLY A 34 -34.75 27.38 -24.36
CA GLY A 34 -33.30 27.24 -24.21
C GLY A 34 -32.80 25.84 -23.82
N ARG A 35 -33.64 24.81 -23.78
CA ARG A 35 -33.22 23.43 -23.48
C ARG A 35 -32.52 22.77 -24.69
N LEU A 36 -31.41 22.08 -24.42
CA LEU A 36 -30.60 21.30 -25.36
C LEU A 36 -30.64 19.79 -25.03
N THR A 37 -30.75 18.91 -26.03
CA THR A 37 -30.63 17.44 -25.86
C THR A 37 -29.70 16.83 -26.92
N ALA A 38 -28.80 15.93 -26.52
CA ALA A 38 -27.85 15.23 -27.41
C ALA A 38 -27.46 13.85 -26.84
N ARG A 39 -27.18 12.84 -27.70
CA ARG A 39 -26.84 11.46 -27.27
C ARG A 39 -25.36 11.06 -27.39
N ASN A 40 -24.59 11.70 -28.28
CA ASN A 40 -23.15 11.42 -28.51
C ASN A 40 -22.41 12.75 -28.71
N ALA A 41 -22.27 13.53 -27.63
CA ALA A 41 -21.59 14.83 -27.68
C ALA A 41 -20.10 14.69 -27.33
N ASP A 42 -19.25 15.45 -28.03
CA ASP A 42 -17.82 15.64 -27.74
C ASP A 42 -17.54 17.14 -27.60
N ILE A 43 -16.91 17.54 -26.48
CA ILE A 43 -16.69 18.96 -26.12
C ILE A 43 -15.24 19.11 -25.67
N SER A 44 -14.46 19.88 -26.44
CA SER A 44 -13.05 20.19 -26.14
C SER A 44 -12.84 21.52 -25.41
N GLY A 45 -13.93 22.26 -25.17
CA GLY A 45 -13.91 23.59 -24.56
C GLY A 45 -14.34 23.63 -23.09
N HIS A 46 -14.38 24.83 -22.53
CA HIS A 46 -14.83 25.07 -21.16
C HIS A 46 -16.36 24.99 -21.05
N ILE A 47 -16.84 24.43 -19.94
CA ILE A 47 -18.26 24.38 -19.57
C ILE A 47 -18.44 25.13 -18.25
N SER A 48 -19.41 26.05 -18.20
CA SER A 48 -19.81 26.78 -16.99
C SER A 48 -21.25 26.42 -16.63
N ALA A 49 -21.49 25.98 -15.39
CA ALA A 49 -22.80 25.57 -14.89
C ALA A 49 -22.97 25.92 -13.41
N ASN A 50 -24.19 26.30 -13.02
CA ASN A 50 -24.49 26.73 -11.65
C ASN A 50 -25.07 25.58 -10.78
N SER A 51 -25.50 24.46 -11.36
CA SER A 51 -26.05 23.28 -10.65
C SER A 51 -26.19 22.05 -11.57
N GLY A 52 -26.22 20.82 -11.03
CA GLY A 52 -26.53 19.59 -11.80
C GLY A 52 -26.25 18.27 -11.06
N THR A 53 -26.65 17.14 -11.67
CA THR A 53 -26.35 15.76 -11.22
C THR A 53 -25.62 14.99 -12.31
N LEU A 54 -24.58 14.27 -11.93
CA LEU A 54 -23.77 13.44 -12.81
C LEU A 54 -23.95 11.97 -12.42
N ASN A 55 -24.16 11.10 -13.42
CA ASN A 55 -24.21 9.66 -13.24
C ASN A 55 -23.21 9.02 -14.20
N ASN A 56 -22.45 8.03 -13.72
CA ASN A 56 -21.44 7.29 -14.48
C ASN A 56 -20.38 8.18 -15.16
N VAL A 57 -19.75 9.06 -14.38
CA VAL A 57 -18.66 9.92 -14.84
C VAL A 57 -17.30 9.30 -14.56
N VAL A 58 -16.44 9.32 -15.58
CA VAL A 58 -15.01 9.03 -15.48
C VAL A 58 -14.22 10.32 -15.62
N ILE A 59 -13.21 10.49 -14.77
CA ILE A 59 -12.22 11.55 -14.88
C ILE A 59 -10.90 10.88 -15.23
N ALA A 60 -10.44 11.10 -16.46
CA ALA A 60 -9.28 10.39 -16.99
C ALA A 60 -7.95 10.84 -16.37
N GLU A 61 -7.89 12.08 -15.86
CA GLU A 61 -6.68 12.67 -15.26
C GLU A 61 -7.00 13.31 -13.90
N ASN A 62 -6.62 14.58 -13.71
CA ASN A 62 -6.73 15.26 -12.43
C ASN A 62 -8.13 15.83 -12.26
N CYS A 63 -8.79 15.41 -11.17
CA CYS A 63 -10.01 16.06 -10.69
C CYS A 63 -9.67 17.07 -9.60
N THR A 64 -10.26 18.26 -9.67
CA THR A 64 -10.32 19.18 -8.52
C THR A 64 -11.78 19.39 -8.12
N ILE A 65 -12.17 18.79 -7.00
CA ILE A 65 -13.47 19.05 -6.38
C ILE A 65 -13.29 20.19 -5.38
N LYS A 66 -13.74 21.39 -5.76
CA LYS A 66 -13.72 22.57 -4.87
C LYS A 66 -14.82 22.54 -3.79
N GLY A 67 -15.75 21.57 -3.86
CA GLY A 67 -16.89 21.36 -2.93
C GLY A 67 -16.89 19.99 -2.22
N THR A 68 -18.01 19.58 -1.62
CA THR A 68 -18.12 18.36 -0.80
C THR A 68 -18.30 17.07 -1.63
N LEU A 69 -17.53 16.02 -1.30
CA LEU A 69 -17.72 14.64 -1.78
C LEU A 69 -18.31 13.78 -0.65
N ARG A 70 -19.63 13.56 -0.67
CA ARG A 70 -20.23 12.46 0.11
C ARG A 70 -20.18 11.21 -0.76
N ALA A 71 -19.55 10.17 -0.23
CA ALA A 71 -19.45 8.88 -0.86
C ALA A 71 -19.64 7.82 0.22
N GLU A 72 -20.49 6.84 -0.06
CA GLU A 72 -20.58 5.65 0.77
C GLU A 72 -19.35 4.76 0.55
N ASN A 73 -18.66 4.92 -0.60
CA ASN A 73 -17.47 4.16 -0.97
C ASN A 73 -16.46 5.02 -1.74
N ILE A 74 -15.20 5.02 -1.27
CA ILE A 74 -14.05 5.74 -1.84
C ILE A 74 -12.92 4.74 -2.08
N ILE A 75 -12.24 4.88 -3.20
CA ILE A 75 -11.08 4.05 -3.56
C ILE A 75 -9.93 5.00 -3.98
N GLY A 76 -8.80 4.97 -3.24
CA GLY A 76 -7.64 5.89 -3.27
C GLY A 76 -6.76 5.69 -2.01
N ASP A 77 -5.74 6.53 -1.68
CA ASP A 77 -4.98 6.34 -0.43
C ASP A 77 -5.86 6.56 0.79
N VAL A 78 -6.40 5.42 1.18
CA VAL A 78 -7.04 5.07 2.41
C VAL A 78 -6.01 4.33 3.27
N VAL A 79 -4.86 3.87 2.69
CA VAL A 79 -3.76 3.06 3.27
C VAL A 79 -2.41 3.27 2.55
N LYS A 80 -1.29 3.46 3.27
CA LYS A 80 0.10 3.64 2.78
C LYS A 80 1.06 2.59 3.36
N THR A 81 2.06 2.11 2.60
CA THR A 81 2.97 1.02 3.05
C THR A 81 4.45 1.34 2.83
N HIS A 82 5.30 0.91 3.77
CA HIS A 82 6.76 0.98 3.70
C HIS A 82 7.41 -0.39 3.95
N ASN A 83 8.48 -0.70 3.21
CA ASN A 83 9.24 -1.94 3.35
C ASN A 83 10.54 -1.70 4.12
N VAL A 84 10.83 -2.58 5.07
CA VAL A 84 12.02 -2.49 5.91
C VAL A 84 12.96 -3.64 5.59
N SER A 85 14.20 -3.29 5.25
CA SER A 85 15.29 -4.25 5.01
C SER A 85 16.40 -4.05 6.02
N LEU A 86 16.69 -5.10 6.77
CA LEU A 86 17.82 -5.13 7.71
C LEU A 86 19.14 -5.36 6.94
N PRO A 87 20.24 -4.68 7.30
CA PRO A 87 21.55 -4.92 6.72
C PRO A 87 22.03 -6.36 6.87
N ASP A 88 22.78 -6.87 5.89
CA ASP A 88 23.45 -8.17 6.02
C ASP A 88 24.56 -8.12 7.08
N LEU A 89 24.74 -9.23 7.81
CA LEU A 89 25.73 -9.36 8.88
C LEU A 89 27.08 -9.92 8.40
N ARG A 90 27.41 -9.81 7.11
CA ARG A 90 28.62 -10.41 6.52
C ARG A 90 29.89 -9.59 6.83
N ALA A 91 30.37 -9.65 8.06
CA ALA A 91 31.74 -9.27 8.45
C ALA A 91 32.16 -10.11 9.67
N ALA A 92 33.19 -10.94 9.52
CA ALA A 92 33.55 -11.99 10.48
C ALA A 92 34.62 -11.55 11.49
N GLY A 93 34.45 -12.01 12.73
CA GLY A 93 35.44 -11.94 13.82
C GLY A 93 34.88 -12.44 15.16
N GLU A 94 33.59 -12.22 15.42
CA GLU A 94 32.92 -12.56 16.69
C GLU A 94 31.76 -13.55 16.50
N HIS A 95 31.47 -14.41 17.49
CA HIS A 95 30.37 -15.39 17.44
C HIS A 95 28.96 -14.80 17.62
N ARG A 96 28.86 -13.48 17.77
CA ARG A 96 27.61 -12.74 17.99
C ARG A 96 27.62 -11.49 17.14
N HIS A 97 26.56 -11.26 16.38
CA HIS A 97 26.37 -10.06 15.56
C HIS A 97 24.97 -9.51 15.75
N ALA A 98 24.81 -8.21 15.58
CA ALA A 98 23.50 -7.59 15.56
C ALA A 98 23.43 -6.48 14.52
N THR A 99 22.25 -6.30 13.95
CA THR A 99 21.94 -5.18 13.07
C THR A 99 20.57 -4.63 13.43
N GLU A 100 20.36 -3.36 13.12
CA GLU A 100 19.09 -2.69 13.40
C GLU A 100 18.67 -1.73 12.29
N ARG A 101 17.37 -1.51 12.23
CA ARG A 101 16.73 -0.48 11.42
C ARG A 101 15.66 0.20 12.25
N THR A 102 15.65 1.52 12.18
CA THR A 102 14.58 2.34 12.74
C THR A 102 13.78 2.94 11.61
N VAL A 103 12.47 2.72 11.63
CA VAL A 103 11.51 3.39 10.75
C VAL A 103 10.73 4.37 11.58
N THR A 104 10.68 5.61 11.11
CA THR A 104 9.81 6.63 11.67
C THR A 104 8.58 6.73 10.79
N VAL A 105 7.43 6.33 11.33
CA VAL A 105 6.13 6.68 10.74
C VAL A 105 5.86 8.12 11.14
N ILE A 106 5.98 9.00 10.16
CA ILE A 106 5.81 10.44 10.35
C ILE A 106 4.32 10.71 10.58
N ASP A 107 4.01 11.53 11.58
CA ASP A 107 2.66 12.00 11.82
C ASP A 107 2.24 13.11 10.84
N ASP A 108 2.12 12.76 9.56
CA ASP A 108 1.91 13.70 8.44
C ASP A 108 0.46 13.74 7.91
N GLN A 109 -0.42 12.86 8.38
CA GLN A 109 -1.81 12.78 7.90
C GLN A 109 -2.80 13.33 8.93
N SER A 110 -3.78 14.08 8.45
CA SER A 110 -4.82 14.72 9.26
C SER A 110 -5.96 13.78 9.67
N PHE A 111 -5.87 12.51 9.29
CA PHE A 111 -6.78 11.49 9.77
C PHE A 111 -6.00 10.48 10.58
N ASP A 112 -6.65 10.07 11.65
CA ASP A 112 -6.30 8.95 12.47
C ASP A 112 -5.92 7.73 11.63
N ARG A 113 -4.81 7.10 11.99
CA ARG A 113 -4.31 5.92 11.29
C ARG A 113 -4.22 4.73 12.20
N ASN A 114 -4.34 3.55 11.63
CA ASN A 114 -3.86 2.33 12.25
C ASN A 114 -2.52 2.02 11.60
N ILE A 115 -1.49 1.83 12.42
CA ILE A 115 -0.25 1.22 11.99
C ILE A 115 -0.42 -0.28 12.17
N VAL A 116 -0.14 -1.02 11.11
CA VAL A 116 -0.25 -2.47 11.07
C VAL A 116 1.05 -3.04 10.56
N ILE A 117 1.61 -3.96 11.34
CA ILE A 117 2.72 -4.83 10.96
C ILE A 117 2.13 -6.25 10.92
N PRO A 118 2.03 -6.87 9.74
CA PRO A 118 1.60 -8.26 9.63
C PRO A 118 2.63 -9.20 10.26
N PRO A 119 2.30 -10.48 10.47
CA PRO A 119 3.25 -11.47 11.00
C PRO A 119 4.60 -11.45 10.27
N VAL A 120 5.65 -11.12 11.02
CA VAL A 120 7.05 -11.19 10.63
C VAL A 120 7.63 -12.46 11.22
N PHE A 121 8.12 -13.35 10.37
CA PHE A 121 8.91 -14.50 10.76
C PHE A 121 10.37 -14.26 10.47
N TYR A 122 11.21 -14.96 11.21
CA TYR A 122 12.65 -14.82 11.14
C TYR A 122 13.34 -16.13 11.50
N SER A 123 14.56 -16.30 11.03
CA SER A 123 15.38 -17.47 11.37
C SER A 123 16.85 -17.13 11.26
N GLY A 124 17.67 -17.92 11.95
CA GLY A 124 19.08 -17.99 11.62
C GLY A 124 19.29 -18.65 10.26
N ILE A 125 20.51 -18.59 9.76
CA ILE A 125 20.95 -19.33 8.58
C ILE A 125 22.11 -20.23 9.01
N ILE A 126 22.11 -21.48 8.54
CA ILE A 126 23.30 -22.33 8.52
C ILE A 126 23.73 -22.42 7.07
N TYR A 127 24.91 -21.89 6.76
CA TYR A 127 25.40 -21.82 5.39
C TYR A 127 25.94 -23.16 4.88
N LYS A 128 25.87 -23.38 3.57
CA LYS A 128 26.55 -24.47 2.89
C LYS A 128 28.05 -24.48 3.22
N GLY A 129 28.60 -25.66 3.46
CA GLY A 129 30.01 -25.84 3.87
C GLY A 129 30.26 -25.67 5.37
N SER A 130 29.22 -25.35 6.16
CA SER A 130 29.29 -25.36 7.64
C SER A 130 29.55 -26.76 8.19
N ASP A 131 30.10 -26.83 9.40
CA ASP A 131 30.33 -28.10 10.13
C ASP A 131 28.99 -28.79 10.35
N GLY A 132 28.71 -29.84 9.57
CA GLY A 132 27.42 -30.53 9.64
C GLY A 132 27.15 -31.19 11.00
N ASP A 133 28.18 -31.37 11.84
CA ASP A 133 28.05 -31.84 13.21
C ASP A 133 27.90 -30.66 14.20
N GLY A 134 26.66 -30.29 14.51
CA GLY A 134 26.36 -29.33 15.56
C GLY A 134 26.44 -27.85 15.16
N ALA A 135 26.51 -27.51 13.87
CA ALA A 135 26.30 -26.14 13.42
C ALA A 135 24.95 -25.63 13.93
N THR A 136 24.96 -24.43 14.53
CA THR A 136 23.79 -23.83 15.16
C THR A 136 23.75 -22.34 14.85
N SER A 137 22.55 -21.82 14.59
CA SER A 137 22.28 -20.39 14.40
C SER A 137 21.07 -19.99 15.25
N ILE A 138 21.31 -19.12 16.22
CA ILE A 138 20.33 -18.61 17.18
C ILE A 138 20.05 -17.16 16.80
N CYS A 139 18.80 -16.87 16.48
CA CYS A 139 18.35 -15.59 15.96
C CYS A 139 17.30 -14.97 16.89
N THR A 140 17.55 -13.78 17.40
CA THR A 140 16.65 -13.04 18.28
C THR A 140 16.15 -11.79 17.57
N LEU A 141 14.84 -11.70 17.36
CA LEU A 141 14.20 -10.48 16.88
C LEU A 141 13.71 -9.68 18.09
N THR A 142 14.16 -8.44 18.20
CA THR A 142 13.66 -7.45 19.16
C THR A 142 12.98 -6.32 18.38
N VAL A 143 11.73 -6.03 18.72
CA VAL A 143 10.99 -4.88 18.17
C VAL A 143 10.65 -3.92 19.30
N SER A 144 11.00 -2.66 19.11
CA SER A 144 10.69 -1.58 20.03
C SER A 144 9.83 -0.53 19.33
N VAL A 145 8.83 -0.03 20.03
CA VAL A 145 7.99 1.08 19.60
C VAL A 145 8.18 2.21 20.61
N ASN A 146 8.66 3.36 20.14
CA ASN A 146 9.01 4.51 20.98
C ASN A 146 9.88 4.08 22.17
N ASP A 147 10.96 3.38 21.86
CA ASP A 147 11.98 2.88 22.80
C ASP A 147 11.50 1.84 23.82
N ARG A 148 10.20 1.48 23.82
CA ARG A 148 9.65 0.38 24.60
C ARG A 148 9.68 -0.91 23.78
N VAL A 149 10.30 -1.96 24.33
CA VAL A 149 10.28 -3.30 23.73
C VAL A 149 8.85 -3.85 23.77
N VAL A 150 8.29 -4.14 22.59
CA VAL A 150 6.96 -4.74 22.42
C VAL A 150 7.04 -6.21 22.01
N PHE A 151 8.20 -6.65 21.51
CA PHE A 151 8.47 -8.03 21.16
C PHE A 151 9.95 -8.36 21.32
N SER A 152 10.25 -9.52 21.90
CA SER A 152 11.60 -10.06 21.98
C SER A 152 11.53 -11.57 22.12
N LYS A 153 11.82 -12.30 21.05
CA LYS A 153 11.78 -13.77 21.03
C LYS A 153 12.94 -14.33 20.21
N THR A 154 13.37 -15.53 20.58
CA THR A 154 14.50 -16.22 19.96
C THR A 154 14.00 -17.44 19.18
N SER A 155 14.58 -17.63 18.00
CA SER A 155 14.44 -18.81 17.15
C SER A 155 15.82 -19.46 17.01
N SER A 156 15.87 -20.79 16.99
CA SER A 156 17.12 -21.52 16.86
C SER A 156 16.99 -22.59 15.80
N ILE A 157 18.02 -22.68 14.95
CA ILE A 157 18.17 -23.78 14.00
C ILE A 157 19.51 -24.45 14.25
N GLY A 158 19.56 -25.76 14.10
CA GLY A 158 20.78 -26.53 14.31
C GLY A 158 20.76 -27.81 13.50
N THR A 159 21.94 -28.30 13.15
CA THR A 159 22.09 -29.65 12.59
C THR A 159 22.17 -30.67 13.72
N ARG A 160 21.65 -31.89 13.49
CA ARG A 160 21.72 -32.96 14.48
C ARG A 160 23.17 -33.44 14.61
N ARG A 161 23.65 -33.60 15.84
CA ARG A 161 24.94 -34.27 16.06
C ARG A 161 24.84 -35.75 15.71
N THR A 162 25.41 -36.14 14.59
CA THR A 162 25.61 -37.54 14.22
C THR A 162 27.11 -37.77 14.08
N SER A 163 27.65 -38.70 14.86
CA SER A 163 29.07 -39.08 14.84
C SER A 163 29.51 -39.40 13.41
N GLY A 164 30.41 -38.57 12.86
CA GLY A 164 30.88 -38.64 11.46
C GLY A 164 30.26 -37.62 10.50
N GLY A 165 29.75 -36.48 11.01
CA GLY A 165 29.00 -35.49 10.24
C GLY A 165 29.72 -34.97 8.99
N TYR A 166 29.04 -35.05 7.83
CA TYR A 166 29.46 -34.44 6.58
C TYR A 166 29.08 -32.96 6.55
N PRO A 167 29.83 -32.09 5.84
CA PRO A 167 29.50 -30.68 5.73
C PRO A 167 28.10 -30.47 5.14
N VAL A 168 27.44 -29.41 5.60
CA VAL A 168 26.11 -29.00 5.12
C VAL A 168 26.17 -28.75 3.61
N GLN A 169 25.32 -29.43 2.83
CA GLN A 169 25.37 -29.39 1.36
C GLN A 169 24.63 -28.20 0.74
N GLU A 170 23.68 -27.60 1.47
CA GLU A 170 22.86 -26.45 1.07
C GLU A 170 22.53 -25.55 2.27
N ASP A 171 22.32 -24.26 2.04
CA ASP A 171 21.92 -23.33 3.10
C ASP A 171 20.64 -23.82 3.80
N THR A 172 20.71 -24.01 5.10
CA THR A 172 19.59 -24.47 5.93
C THR A 172 18.95 -23.29 6.64
N ILE A 173 17.63 -23.17 6.47
CA ILE A 173 16.81 -22.06 6.95
C ILE A 173 15.43 -22.57 7.36
N TYR A 174 14.89 -22.06 8.47
CA TYR A 174 13.53 -22.41 8.92
C TYR A 174 12.77 -21.16 9.39
N PRO A 175 12.42 -20.22 8.48
CA PRO A 175 11.72 -18.97 8.84
C PRO A 175 10.42 -19.23 9.64
N GLY A 176 9.63 -20.22 9.23
CA GLY A 176 8.36 -20.56 9.89
C GLY A 176 8.47 -21.20 11.28
N SER A 177 9.68 -21.48 11.77
CA SER A 177 9.91 -22.05 13.13
C SER A 177 9.92 -20.98 14.23
N SER A 178 10.01 -19.69 13.85
CA SER A 178 9.95 -18.60 14.83
C SER A 178 8.55 -18.34 15.34
N THR A 179 8.45 -17.81 16.57
CA THR A 179 7.24 -17.13 17.02
C THR A 179 7.06 -15.88 16.16
N PRO A 180 5.95 -15.72 15.41
CA PRO A 180 5.77 -14.55 14.57
C PRO A 180 5.57 -13.29 15.41
N PHE A 181 6.03 -12.15 14.87
CA PHE A 181 5.70 -10.84 15.39
C PHE A 181 4.64 -10.17 14.51
N SER A 182 3.47 -9.87 15.06
CA SER A 182 2.53 -8.94 14.45
C SER A 182 2.31 -7.77 15.40
N TYR A 183 1.91 -6.64 14.84
CA TYR A 183 1.66 -5.46 15.62
C TYR A 183 0.54 -4.63 15.04
N PHE A 184 -0.36 -4.20 15.90
CA PHE A 184 -1.39 -3.24 15.57
C PHE A 184 -1.30 -2.13 16.59
N MET A 185 -1.27 -0.89 16.13
CA MET A 185 -1.45 0.24 17.00
C MET A 185 -2.28 1.32 16.33
N ARG A 186 -3.12 1.94 17.16
CA ARG A 186 -3.74 3.21 16.83
C ARG A 186 -2.64 4.27 16.82
N MET A 187 -2.48 4.96 15.70
CA MET A 187 -1.75 6.20 15.61
C MET A 187 -2.77 7.33 15.53
N ALA A 188 -3.03 7.94 16.68
CA ALA A 188 -3.85 9.14 16.73
C ALA A 188 -3.12 10.25 15.96
N SER A 189 -3.85 10.98 15.13
CA SER A 189 -3.34 12.19 14.51
C SER A 189 -2.97 13.19 15.63
N GLY A 190 -1.75 13.71 15.62
CA GLY A 190 -1.18 14.59 16.66
C GLY A 190 -0.52 13.86 17.84
N GLY A 191 -0.44 12.53 17.80
CA GLY A 191 0.21 11.72 18.83
C GLY A 191 1.74 11.79 18.81
N GLY A 192 2.30 12.40 17.76
CA GLY A 192 3.73 12.45 17.51
C GLY A 192 4.21 11.24 16.71
N ASP A 193 5.41 11.38 16.15
CA ASP A 193 6.00 10.35 15.30
C ASP A 193 6.14 9.03 16.04
N VAL A 194 5.85 7.94 15.34
CA VAL A 194 6.04 6.59 15.87
C VAL A 194 7.35 6.04 15.34
N ARG A 195 8.30 5.81 16.25
CA ARG A 195 9.58 5.17 15.94
C ARG A 195 9.48 3.68 16.21
N ILE A 196 9.65 2.89 15.16
CA ILE A 196 9.62 1.44 15.22
C ILE A 196 11.03 0.96 14.90
N LYS A 197 11.69 0.39 15.90
CA LYS A 197 13.05 -0.16 15.77
C LYS A 197 12.98 -1.67 15.73
N PHE A 198 13.54 -2.24 14.68
CA PHE A 198 13.79 -3.68 14.54
C PHE A 198 15.26 -3.92 14.74
N ARG A 199 15.60 -4.77 15.71
CA ARG A 199 16.95 -5.27 15.93
C ARG A 199 16.94 -6.77 15.80
N ILE A 200 17.84 -7.31 14.99
CA ILE A 200 18.07 -8.74 14.90
C ILE A 200 19.47 -9.05 15.38
N GLU A 201 19.55 -10.05 16.25
CA GLU A 201 20.81 -10.51 16.82
C GLU A 201 20.98 -11.99 16.51
N VAL A 202 22.16 -12.35 16.04
CA VAL A 202 22.51 -13.72 15.66
C VAL A 202 23.71 -14.18 16.48
N ILE A 203 23.56 -15.32 17.15
CA ILE A 203 24.64 -16.07 17.78
C ILE A 203 24.80 -17.37 17.00
N TYR A 204 26.02 -17.71 16.60
CA TYR A 204 26.25 -18.83 15.70
C TYR A 204 27.50 -19.65 16.06
N TYR A 205 27.44 -20.96 15.78
CA TYR A 205 28.51 -21.92 16.02
C TYR A 205 28.63 -22.85 14.82
N GLY A 206 29.87 -23.15 14.39
CA GLY A 206 30.12 -24.05 13.26
C GLY A 206 29.60 -23.56 11.90
N THR A 207 29.16 -22.30 11.80
CA THR A 207 28.62 -21.66 10.59
C THR A 207 29.06 -20.18 10.52
N ALA A 208 28.46 -19.36 9.64
CA ALA A 208 28.69 -17.92 9.53
C ALA A 208 27.46 -17.12 10.02
N PRO A 209 27.61 -15.83 10.41
CA PRO A 209 26.48 -15.04 10.87
C PRO A 209 25.53 -14.76 9.70
N GLY A 210 24.25 -15.05 9.92
CA GLY A 210 23.22 -14.86 8.92
C GLY A 210 21.83 -14.98 9.52
N PHE A 211 20.91 -14.19 9.01
CA PHE A 211 19.49 -14.29 9.34
C PHE A 211 18.67 -14.12 8.07
N MET A 212 17.43 -14.57 8.13
CA MET A 212 16.40 -14.17 7.19
C MET A 212 15.19 -13.62 7.93
N THR A 213 14.45 -12.74 7.26
CA THR A 213 13.11 -12.33 7.66
C THR A 213 12.18 -12.52 6.48
N THR A 214 10.89 -12.74 6.73
CA THR A 214 9.87 -12.81 5.67
C THR A 214 9.58 -11.46 4.99
N GLY A 215 10.42 -10.44 5.19
CA GLY A 215 10.15 -9.05 4.84
C GLY A 215 9.32 -8.38 5.93
N ILE A 216 9.68 -7.14 6.26
CA ILE A 216 8.99 -6.36 7.29
C ILE A 216 8.24 -5.25 6.59
N GLN A 217 6.91 -5.29 6.67
CA GLN A 217 6.04 -4.26 6.10
C GLN A 217 5.39 -3.46 7.21
N ILE A 218 5.39 -2.15 7.05
CA ILE A 218 4.67 -1.23 7.92
C ILE A 218 3.62 -0.55 7.08
N THR A 219 2.37 -0.72 7.47
CA THR A 219 1.22 -0.17 6.78
C THR A 219 0.52 0.83 7.67
N THR A 220 0.18 2.01 7.15
CA THR A 220 -0.65 3.01 7.82
C THR A 220 -1.98 3.14 7.10
N MET A 221 -3.10 2.95 7.76
CA MET A 221 -4.43 3.03 7.13
C MET A 221 -5.35 3.98 7.87
N LYS A 222 -6.23 4.71 7.19
CA LYS A 222 -7.26 5.55 7.79
C LYS A 222 -8.07 4.70 8.77
N ALA A 223 -8.06 5.11 10.03
CA ALA A 223 -8.89 4.49 11.03
C ALA A 223 -10.32 4.97 10.86
N SER A 224 -11.24 4.00 10.89
CA SER A 224 -12.68 4.22 10.85
C SER A 224 -13.27 3.61 12.11
N ALA A 225 -14.30 4.25 12.69
CA ALA A 225 -15.14 3.63 13.70
C ALA A 225 -16.00 2.58 12.99
N SER A 226 -15.45 1.37 12.85
CA SER A 226 -16.17 0.29 12.20
C SER A 226 -17.24 -0.27 13.13
N GLY A 227 -18.45 -0.45 12.59
CA GLY A 227 -19.50 -1.26 13.21
C GLY A 227 -19.19 -2.74 13.04
N PHE A 228 -18.18 -3.26 13.74
CA PHE A 228 -17.98 -4.70 13.85
C PHE A 228 -18.68 -5.18 15.12
N VAL A 229 -19.57 -6.17 14.96
CA VAL A 229 -20.11 -6.95 16.07
C VAL A 229 -19.36 -8.28 16.06
N GLU A 230 -18.59 -8.55 17.10
CA GLU A 230 -18.00 -9.89 17.33
C GLU A 230 -19.06 -10.79 17.97
N SER A 231 -19.17 -12.03 17.49
CA SER A 231 -20.02 -13.08 18.08
C SER A 231 -19.26 -13.86 19.14
#